data_AF-A0A1J4L5F7-F1
#
_entry.id   AF-A0A1J4L5F7-F1
#
_cell.length_a   1.000
_cell.length_b   1.000
_cell.length_c   1.000
_cell.angle_alpha   90.00
_cell.angle_beta   90.00
_cell.angle_gamma   90.00
#
_symmetry.space_group_name_H-M   'P 1'
#
loop_
_entity.id
_entity.type
_entity.pdbx_description
1 polymer ?
#
loop_
_entity_poly.entity_id
_entity_poly.type
_entity_poly.pdbx_seq_one_letter_code
_entity_poly.pdbx_strand_id
1 'polypeptide(L)'
;MLDYIDTPEVNKKQKKIPNEPFYFLLASLIVSGILFLFDRGPPVPPFPKITDSIDCHSISYLNHSVHDGVIDFYCHEDETVQYPEEFLPHFISLRTATQKVMLQFSKSHLQNMSRINDTIKFSLIQPVSGPVEVSLRCLEHEFSKQKIVLNEINETDNNLYSTLKYLDNDVNSTRLTNVCFENSKFLFFAQMPGYAEVIPFNQSTMKFEVLGWILPAYLHYKQVNRTNETAILLPPFESTSWKSILFHLLPISESIQQSNEIESKKLNFLFRETPLKGSNDIIKRFSSTAPSKIKDIQCFKKILIPSSSSYHPSDHNSIEKALESDFTHLRKAFVKYQTQNRKILLASSLAKLESPIKDICHNCSVVILQPKTEVTKCADHAGSSQILIGNHISNLLNLIWMTPNQTAVIDASSSHYICNNWVKELARKSDVKYYRANDDRKEKCKCDNFKCYPKGPGDDPEVDIEMFKEVFKAALNETKLIEQPPQQQEQTKEIILNERFFQL
;
A
#
# COMPACT_ATOMS: atom_id res chain seq x y z
N MET A 1 6.70 -96.68 -97.85
CA MET A 1 7.47 -95.44 -98.08
C MET A 1 6.65 -94.31 -97.52
N LEU A 2 7.03 -93.52 -96.53
CA LEU A 2 8.20 -93.42 -95.64
C LEU A 2 7.60 -92.71 -94.42
N ASP A 3 7.51 -93.42 -93.31
CA ASP A 3 8.37 -93.26 -92.12
C ASP A 3 8.06 -92.04 -91.23
N TYR A 4 7.64 -92.44 -90.04
CA TYR A 4 7.31 -91.72 -88.83
C TYR A 4 8.60 -91.15 -88.21
N ILE A 5 8.62 -89.87 -87.84
CA ILE A 5 9.69 -89.31 -87.00
C ILE A 5 9.05 -88.59 -85.82
N ASP A 6 9.22 -89.21 -84.64
CA ASP A 6 8.96 -88.65 -83.32
C ASP A 6 9.86 -87.43 -83.06
N THR A 7 9.25 -86.34 -82.61
CA THR A 7 9.96 -85.19 -82.00
C THR A 7 9.94 -85.30 -80.48
N PRO A 8 11.08 -85.15 -79.79
CA PRO A 8 11.15 -85.28 -78.34
C PRO A 8 10.67 -84.00 -77.62
N GLU A 9 9.85 -84.18 -76.58
CA GLU A 9 9.50 -83.14 -75.61
C GLU A 9 10.72 -82.68 -74.81
N VAL A 10 11.13 -81.44 -75.04
CA VAL A 10 12.17 -80.76 -74.26
C VAL A 10 11.52 -80.11 -73.03
N ASN A 11 11.62 -80.77 -71.88
CA ASN A 11 11.24 -80.24 -70.58
C ASN A 11 12.19 -79.11 -70.15
N LYS A 12 11.82 -77.85 -70.42
CA LYS A 12 12.51 -76.66 -69.91
C LYS A 12 12.20 -76.46 -68.42
N LYS A 13 13.10 -76.92 -67.54
CA LYS A 13 13.14 -76.47 -66.14
C LYS A 13 13.38 -74.95 -66.11
N GLN A 14 12.33 -74.18 -65.82
CA GLN A 14 12.46 -72.76 -65.48
C GLN A 14 13.30 -72.64 -64.20
N LYS A 15 14.53 -72.14 -64.33
CA LYS A 15 15.28 -71.60 -63.18
C LYS A 15 14.48 -70.40 -62.66
N LYS A 16 13.82 -70.56 -61.51
CA LYS A 16 13.36 -69.42 -60.69
C LYS A 16 14.59 -68.58 -60.37
N ILE A 17 14.73 -67.46 -61.05
CA ILE A 17 15.63 -66.39 -60.64
C ILE A 17 15.11 -65.94 -59.26
N PRO A 18 15.92 -65.97 -58.19
CA PRO A 18 15.45 -65.55 -56.89
C PRO A 18 14.98 -64.10 -56.99
N ASN A 19 13.73 -63.83 -56.58
CA ASN A 19 13.13 -62.49 -56.49
C ASN A 19 13.78 -61.62 -55.39
N GLU A 20 15.07 -61.82 -55.11
CA GLU A 20 15.85 -61.04 -54.15
C GLU A 20 15.71 -59.52 -54.34
N PRO A 21 15.76 -58.93 -55.55
CA PRO A 21 15.66 -57.47 -55.67
C PRO A 21 14.28 -56.92 -55.26
N PHE A 22 13.21 -57.70 -55.39
CA PHE A 22 11.86 -57.26 -55.01
C PHE A 22 11.66 -57.24 -53.49
N TYR A 23 12.18 -58.24 -52.78
CA TYR A 23 12.12 -58.28 -51.32
C TYR A 23 12.98 -57.19 -50.68
N PHE A 24 14.14 -56.87 -51.26
CA PHE A 24 14.96 -55.74 -50.82
C PHE A 24 14.25 -54.40 -50.99
N LEU A 25 13.56 -54.18 -52.11
CA LEU A 25 12.82 -52.94 -52.37
C LEU A 25 11.62 -52.78 -51.43
N LEU A 26 10.88 -53.87 -51.20
CA LEU A 26 9.74 -53.88 -50.26
C LEU A 26 10.21 -53.67 -48.82
N ALA A 27 11.29 -54.34 -48.40
CA ALA A 27 11.89 -54.14 -47.08
C ALA A 27 12.38 -52.70 -46.90
N SER A 28 13.02 -52.11 -47.92
CA SER A 28 13.46 -50.71 -47.89
C SER A 28 12.27 -49.75 -47.76
N LEU A 29 11.17 -49.97 -48.49
CA LEU A 29 9.98 -49.11 -48.39
C LEU A 29 9.29 -49.24 -47.03
N ILE A 30 9.23 -50.44 -46.46
CA ILE A 30 8.69 -50.66 -45.11
C ILE A 30 9.58 -49.97 -44.07
N VAL A 31 10.91 -50.13 -44.16
CA VAL A 31 11.86 -49.47 -43.25
C VAL A 31 11.79 -47.96 -43.39
N SER A 32 11.76 -47.40 -44.60
CA SER A 32 11.57 -45.95 -44.81
C SER A 32 10.22 -45.46 -44.31
N GLY A 33 9.14 -46.23 -44.48
CA GLY A 33 7.82 -45.90 -43.94
C GLY A 33 7.78 -45.93 -42.41
N ILE A 34 8.44 -46.91 -41.79
CA ILE A 34 8.63 -46.99 -40.34
C ILE A 34 9.46 -45.79 -39.88
N LEU A 35 10.62 -45.53 -40.49
CA LEU A 35 11.46 -44.38 -40.18
C LEU A 35 10.69 -43.08 -40.33
N PHE A 36 9.88 -42.88 -41.36
CA PHE A 36 9.04 -41.69 -41.52
C PHE A 36 7.94 -41.57 -40.45
N LEU A 37 7.37 -42.69 -39.99
CA LEU A 37 6.35 -42.68 -38.93
C LEU A 37 6.95 -42.43 -37.53
N PHE A 38 8.21 -42.83 -37.32
CA PHE A 38 8.95 -42.65 -36.07
C PHE A 38 9.80 -41.38 -36.04
N ASP A 39 10.24 -40.88 -37.19
CA ASP A 39 10.93 -39.60 -37.38
C ASP A 39 9.89 -38.51 -37.66
N ARG A 40 9.21 -38.08 -36.60
CA ARG A 40 8.21 -37.00 -36.67
C ARG A 40 8.86 -35.61 -36.80
N GLY A 41 10.17 -35.54 -37.07
CA GLY A 41 10.94 -34.31 -36.98
C GLY A 41 10.95 -33.73 -35.56
N PRO A 42 11.63 -32.59 -35.36
CA PRO A 42 11.52 -31.86 -34.09
C PRO A 42 10.07 -31.44 -33.87
N PRO A 43 9.55 -31.54 -32.63
CA PRO A 43 8.20 -31.08 -32.33
C PRO A 43 8.07 -29.60 -32.71
N VAL A 44 7.02 -29.26 -33.44
CA VAL A 44 6.66 -27.87 -33.73
C VAL A 44 5.76 -27.32 -32.62
N PRO A 45 5.78 -25.99 -32.37
CA PRO A 45 4.89 -25.39 -31.38
C PRO A 45 3.41 -25.74 -31.65
N PRO A 46 2.59 -26.00 -30.62
CA PRO A 46 2.91 -25.95 -29.19
C PRO A 46 3.68 -27.19 -28.69
N PHE A 47 4.75 -26.94 -27.95
CA PHE A 47 5.58 -28.00 -27.36
C PHE A 47 4.87 -28.71 -26.21
N PRO A 48 5.08 -30.04 -26.03
CA PRO A 48 4.60 -30.76 -24.86
C PRO A 48 5.23 -30.24 -23.56
N LYS A 49 4.54 -30.38 -22.43
CA LYS A 49 5.01 -29.89 -21.12
C LYS A 49 6.31 -30.55 -20.62
N ILE A 50 6.70 -31.68 -21.21
CA ILE A 50 7.89 -32.48 -20.82
C ILE A 50 9.05 -32.20 -21.78
N THR A 51 8.96 -31.18 -22.63
CA THR A 51 10.06 -30.81 -23.52
C THR A 51 11.26 -30.35 -22.69
N ASP A 52 12.40 -30.96 -22.98
CA ASP A 52 13.72 -30.55 -22.52
C ASP A 52 14.59 -30.26 -23.75
N SER A 53 15.54 -29.35 -23.64
CA SER A 53 16.41 -28.92 -24.74
C SER A 53 17.74 -28.41 -24.23
N ILE A 54 18.83 -28.88 -24.84
CA ILE A 54 20.18 -28.38 -24.55
C ILE A 54 20.36 -26.92 -24.99
N ASP A 55 19.57 -26.45 -25.96
CA ASP A 55 19.65 -25.09 -26.50
C ASP A 55 19.28 -24.03 -25.45
N CYS A 56 18.64 -24.43 -24.35
CA CYS A 56 18.38 -23.52 -23.23
C CYS A 56 19.66 -23.05 -22.52
N HIS A 57 20.80 -23.69 -22.76
CA HIS A 57 22.12 -23.21 -22.31
C HIS A 57 22.71 -22.11 -23.20
N SER A 58 22.17 -21.91 -24.41
CA SER A 58 22.60 -20.86 -25.34
C SER A 58 21.96 -19.50 -25.04
N ILE A 59 21.13 -19.38 -23.99
CA ILE A 59 20.50 -18.12 -23.61
C ILE A 59 21.19 -17.54 -22.38
N SER A 60 21.60 -16.27 -22.48
CA SER A 60 22.13 -15.52 -21.34
C SER A 60 21.43 -14.17 -21.18
N TYR A 61 21.34 -13.71 -19.94
CA TYR A 61 20.72 -12.41 -19.64
C TYR A 61 21.70 -11.26 -19.88
N LEU A 62 21.27 -10.23 -20.62
CA LEU A 62 22.07 -9.03 -20.87
C LEU A 62 21.72 -7.92 -19.88
N ASN A 63 20.52 -7.37 -19.99
CA ASN A 63 20.04 -6.26 -19.18
C ASN A 63 18.51 -6.17 -19.17
N HIS A 64 17.99 -5.19 -18.45
CA HIS A 64 16.59 -4.81 -18.48
C HIS A 64 16.43 -3.29 -18.45
N SER A 65 15.27 -2.81 -18.92
CA SER A 65 14.81 -1.44 -18.69
C SER A 65 13.43 -1.44 -18.06
N VAL A 66 13.17 -0.49 -17.17
CA VAL A 66 11.89 -0.32 -16.49
C VAL A 66 11.27 0.99 -16.93
N HIS A 67 10.01 0.97 -17.36
CA HIS A 67 9.21 2.16 -17.59
C HIS A 67 7.73 1.85 -17.35
N ASP A 68 7.00 2.74 -16.68
CA ASP A 68 5.54 2.65 -16.49
C ASP A 68 5.02 1.29 -15.98
N GLY A 69 5.77 0.60 -15.11
CA GLY A 69 5.40 -0.74 -14.61
C GLY A 69 5.59 -1.89 -15.61
N VAL A 70 6.22 -1.61 -16.75
CA VAL A 70 6.69 -2.58 -17.74
C VAL A 70 8.17 -2.83 -17.55
N ILE A 71 8.57 -4.10 -17.57
CA ILE A 71 9.97 -4.52 -17.58
C ILE A 71 10.29 -5.09 -18.94
N ASP A 72 11.15 -4.40 -19.69
CA ASP A 72 11.72 -4.91 -20.93
C ASP A 72 12.98 -5.69 -20.61
N PHE A 73 13.02 -6.96 -21.01
CA PHE A 73 14.17 -7.83 -20.88
C PHE A 73 14.88 -7.98 -22.22
N TYR A 74 16.21 -8.06 -22.14
CA TYR A 74 17.09 -8.32 -23.27
C TYR A 74 17.95 -9.53 -22.90
N CYS A 75 17.88 -10.57 -23.72
CA CYS A 75 18.65 -11.80 -23.55
C CYS A 75 19.48 -12.03 -24.81
N HIS A 76 20.73 -12.42 -24.63
CA HIS A 76 21.59 -12.86 -25.72
C HIS A 76 21.31 -14.33 -26.02
N GLU A 77 21.38 -14.67 -27.29
CA GLU A 77 21.22 -16.02 -27.81
C GLU A 77 22.49 -16.39 -28.59
N ASP A 78 23.16 -17.44 -28.14
CA ASP A 78 24.22 -18.12 -28.87
C ASP A 78 23.61 -19.16 -29.84
N GLU A 79 24.44 -19.74 -30.71
CA GLU A 79 24.00 -20.75 -31.68
C GLU A 79 23.26 -21.93 -31.01
N THR A 80 22.15 -22.36 -31.63
CA THR A 80 21.34 -23.50 -31.21
C THR A 80 21.74 -24.79 -31.93
N VAL A 81 21.61 -25.93 -31.26
CA VAL A 81 21.97 -27.26 -31.77
C VAL A 81 20.76 -28.10 -32.14
N GLN A 82 19.68 -28.07 -31.34
CA GLN A 82 18.55 -28.99 -31.45
C GLN A 82 17.35 -28.40 -32.21
N TYR A 83 17.00 -27.15 -31.94
CA TYR A 83 15.88 -26.44 -32.53
C TYR A 83 16.35 -25.21 -33.31
N PRO A 84 15.55 -24.72 -34.28
CA PRO A 84 15.80 -23.41 -34.87
C PRO A 84 15.77 -22.29 -33.82
N GLU A 85 16.63 -21.29 -33.97
CA GLU A 85 16.75 -20.10 -33.11
C GLU A 85 15.38 -19.41 -32.86
N GLU A 86 14.50 -19.41 -33.87
CA GLU A 86 13.17 -18.82 -33.77
C GLU A 86 12.26 -19.50 -32.73
N PHE A 87 12.62 -20.71 -32.28
CA PHE A 87 11.85 -21.47 -31.30
C PHE A 87 12.26 -21.17 -29.86
N LEU A 88 13.49 -20.70 -29.60
CA LEU A 88 13.94 -20.38 -28.24
C LEU A 88 13.03 -19.42 -27.47
N PRO A 89 12.46 -18.35 -28.07
CA PRO A 89 11.52 -17.48 -27.38
C PRO A 89 10.27 -18.21 -26.85
N HIS A 90 9.91 -19.37 -27.41
CA HIS A 90 8.80 -20.20 -26.92
C HIS A 90 9.11 -20.99 -25.64
N PHE A 91 10.39 -21.18 -25.34
CA PHE A 91 10.85 -21.87 -24.15
C PHE A 91 11.03 -20.95 -22.96
N ILE A 92 11.05 -19.63 -23.19
CA ILE A 92 11.23 -18.64 -22.14
C ILE A 92 9.98 -18.57 -21.26
N SER A 93 10.21 -18.69 -19.96
CA SER A 93 9.25 -18.44 -18.90
C SER A 93 9.88 -17.62 -17.78
N LEU A 94 9.03 -16.93 -17.03
CA LEU A 94 9.44 -16.04 -15.95
C LEU A 94 8.70 -16.40 -14.68
N ARG A 95 9.40 -16.40 -13.56
CA ARG A 95 8.80 -16.40 -12.24
C ARG A 95 9.11 -15.08 -11.56
N THR A 96 8.09 -14.37 -11.13
CA THR A 96 8.27 -13.18 -10.30
C THR A 96 7.84 -13.47 -8.87
N ALA A 97 8.59 -12.94 -7.92
CA ALA A 97 8.28 -13.00 -6.51
C ALA A 97 8.46 -11.61 -5.90
N THR A 98 7.39 -11.09 -5.30
CA THR A 98 7.42 -9.94 -4.40
C THR A 98 7.27 -10.44 -2.97
N GLN A 99 7.32 -9.54 -1.98
CA GLN A 99 7.03 -9.94 -0.60
C GLN A 99 5.64 -10.57 -0.42
N LYS A 100 4.64 -10.16 -1.22
CA LYS A 100 3.25 -10.59 -1.02
C LYS A 100 2.68 -11.45 -2.14
N VAL A 101 3.29 -11.47 -3.32
CA VAL A 101 2.70 -12.09 -4.52
C VAL A 101 3.76 -12.80 -5.34
N MET A 102 3.45 -14.01 -5.79
CA MET A 102 4.27 -14.80 -6.71
C MET A 102 3.45 -15.18 -7.95
N LEU A 103 4.02 -14.91 -9.13
CA LEU A 103 3.38 -15.13 -10.44
C LEU A 103 4.33 -15.89 -11.37
N GLN A 104 3.78 -16.75 -12.23
CA GLN A 104 4.54 -17.55 -13.19
C GLN A 104 4.05 -17.33 -14.62
N PHE A 105 4.83 -16.60 -15.41
CA PHE A 105 4.54 -16.19 -16.77
C PHE A 105 5.16 -17.14 -17.78
N SER A 106 4.34 -17.73 -18.65
CA SER A 106 4.80 -18.35 -19.91
C SER A 106 4.78 -17.35 -21.07
N LYS A 107 5.31 -17.73 -22.24
CA LYS A 107 5.30 -16.95 -23.49
C LYS A 107 3.98 -16.21 -23.75
N SER A 108 2.84 -16.86 -23.57
CA SER A 108 1.50 -16.28 -23.87
C SER A 108 1.17 -15.01 -23.08
N HIS A 109 1.91 -14.74 -22.01
CA HIS A 109 1.72 -13.58 -21.14
C HIS A 109 2.79 -12.50 -21.35
N LEU A 110 3.81 -12.79 -22.15
CA LEU A 110 4.90 -11.87 -22.45
C LEU A 110 4.53 -11.07 -23.71
N GLN A 111 4.79 -9.77 -23.66
CA GLN A 111 4.45 -8.85 -24.73
C GLN A 111 5.67 -8.51 -25.57
N ASN A 112 5.45 -8.01 -26.79
CA ASN A 112 6.49 -7.48 -27.67
C ASN A 112 7.70 -8.42 -27.83
N MET A 113 7.45 -9.73 -27.82
CA MET A 113 8.50 -10.72 -27.97
C MET A 113 9.01 -10.71 -29.41
N SER A 114 10.28 -10.35 -29.58
CA SER A 114 10.92 -10.24 -30.89
C SER A 114 12.37 -10.69 -30.79
N ARG A 115 12.90 -11.21 -31.91
CA ARG A 115 14.30 -11.54 -32.07
C ARG A 115 14.93 -10.56 -33.06
N ILE A 116 16.04 -9.92 -32.68
CA ILE A 116 16.79 -9.00 -33.53
C ILE A 116 18.26 -9.42 -33.45
N ASN A 117 18.76 -10.05 -34.51
CA ASN A 117 20.05 -10.74 -34.51
C ASN A 117 20.10 -11.73 -33.33
N ASP A 118 21.17 -11.70 -32.56
CA ASP A 118 21.46 -12.60 -31.44
C ASP A 118 20.83 -12.11 -30.12
N THR A 119 19.74 -11.35 -30.20
CA THR A 119 19.06 -10.78 -29.04
C THR A 119 17.57 -11.05 -29.07
N ILE A 120 17.09 -11.70 -28.00
CA ILE A 120 15.67 -11.88 -27.72
C ILE A 120 15.23 -10.74 -26.80
N LYS A 121 14.27 -9.94 -27.28
CA LYS A 121 13.61 -8.88 -26.51
C LYS A 121 12.19 -9.30 -26.17
N PHE A 122 11.75 -9.06 -24.95
CA PHE A 122 10.35 -9.19 -24.56
C PHE A 122 10.00 -8.29 -23.37
N SER A 123 8.71 -7.99 -23.20
CA SER A 123 8.19 -7.11 -22.16
C SER A 123 7.30 -7.88 -21.18
N LEU A 124 7.41 -7.54 -19.90
CA LEU A 124 6.57 -8.04 -18.82
C LEU A 124 5.79 -6.89 -18.18
N ILE A 125 4.46 -6.96 -18.20
CA ILE A 125 3.63 -6.05 -17.40
C ILE A 125 3.50 -6.64 -16.00
N GLN A 126 4.11 -6.00 -15.01
CA GLN A 126 4.04 -6.46 -13.63
C GLN A 126 2.94 -5.71 -12.86
N PRO A 127 1.89 -6.39 -12.36
CA PRO A 127 0.76 -5.73 -11.71
C PRO A 127 1.04 -5.29 -10.26
N VAL A 128 2.27 -5.51 -9.76
CA VAL A 128 2.64 -5.27 -8.36
C VAL A 128 3.88 -4.37 -8.30
N SER A 129 3.79 -3.23 -7.59
CA SER A 129 4.92 -2.33 -7.38
C SER A 129 5.87 -2.83 -6.28
N GLY A 130 7.02 -2.17 -6.12
CA GLY A 130 8.01 -2.46 -5.09
C GLY A 130 9.15 -3.38 -5.57
N PRO A 131 9.94 -3.94 -4.63
CA PRO A 131 11.02 -4.86 -4.97
C PRO A 131 10.47 -6.21 -5.46
N VAL A 132 10.90 -6.60 -6.65
CA VAL A 132 10.53 -7.84 -7.33
C VAL A 132 11.78 -8.65 -7.64
N GLU A 133 11.77 -9.91 -7.26
CA GLU A 133 12.74 -10.90 -7.71
C GLU A 133 12.19 -11.59 -8.96
N VAL A 134 12.95 -11.55 -10.06
CA VAL A 134 12.58 -12.16 -11.33
C VAL A 134 13.57 -13.28 -11.65
N SER A 135 13.07 -14.50 -11.76
CA SER A 135 13.80 -15.68 -12.24
C SER A 135 13.42 -15.92 -13.69
N LEU A 136 14.41 -15.85 -14.59
CA LEU A 136 14.27 -16.12 -16.01
C LEU A 136 14.67 -17.57 -16.28
N ARG A 137 13.81 -18.30 -16.98
CA ARG A 137 14.00 -19.72 -17.28
C ARG A 137 13.78 -20.00 -18.75
N CYS A 138 14.56 -20.91 -19.30
CA CYS A 138 14.29 -21.58 -20.56
C CYS A 138 13.98 -23.03 -20.23
N LEU A 139 12.73 -23.47 -20.47
CA LEU A 139 12.21 -24.74 -19.94
C LEU A 139 12.50 -24.85 -18.42
N GLU A 140 13.17 -25.90 -17.98
CA GLU A 140 13.56 -26.10 -16.58
C GLU A 140 14.89 -25.41 -16.19
N HIS A 141 15.63 -24.87 -17.16
CA HIS A 141 16.92 -24.23 -16.92
C HIS A 141 16.76 -22.76 -16.52
N GLU A 142 17.11 -22.42 -15.28
CA GLU A 142 17.22 -21.03 -14.82
C GLU A 142 18.55 -20.41 -15.28
N PHE A 143 18.48 -19.44 -16.19
CA PHE A 143 19.65 -18.78 -16.75
C PHE A 143 19.93 -17.41 -16.12
N SER A 144 18.98 -16.84 -15.37
CA SER A 144 19.19 -15.56 -14.69
C SER A 144 18.22 -15.32 -13.54
N LYS A 145 18.70 -14.55 -12.55
CA LYS A 145 17.92 -14.10 -11.41
C LYS A 145 18.23 -12.64 -11.08
N GLN A 146 17.23 -11.77 -11.19
CA GLN A 146 17.38 -10.32 -11.06
C GLN A 146 16.51 -9.77 -9.93
N LYS A 147 17.00 -8.72 -9.26
CA LYS A 147 16.21 -7.92 -8.32
C LYS A 147 15.92 -6.57 -8.94
N ILE A 148 14.65 -6.27 -9.17
CA ILE A 148 14.17 -5.10 -9.88
C ILE A 148 13.25 -4.32 -8.94
N VAL A 149 13.36 -3.00 -8.90
CA VAL A 149 12.47 -2.15 -8.08
C VAL A 149 11.52 -1.41 -9.00
N LEU A 150 10.22 -1.64 -8.81
CA LEU A 150 9.15 -0.98 -9.57
C LEU A 150 8.50 0.11 -8.71
N ASN A 151 8.93 1.36 -8.90
CA ASN A 151 8.37 2.49 -8.14
C ASN A 151 6.97 2.86 -8.62
N GLU A 152 6.72 2.67 -9.91
CA GLU A 152 5.46 3.01 -10.56
C GLU A 152 4.90 1.79 -11.26
N ILE A 153 3.60 1.62 -11.11
CA ILE A 153 2.81 0.71 -11.92
C ILE A 153 1.77 1.56 -12.63
N ASN A 154 1.57 1.31 -13.91
CA ASN A 154 0.54 1.99 -14.65
C ASN A 154 -0.83 1.51 -14.14
N GLU A 155 -1.45 2.29 -13.26
CA GLU A 155 -2.87 2.21 -12.91
C GLU A 155 -3.71 2.67 -14.13
N THR A 156 -3.46 2.09 -15.31
CA THR A 156 -4.27 2.37 -16.49
C THR A 156 -5.71 1.95 -16.21
N ASP A 157 -6.68 2.62 -16.84
CA ASP A 157 -8.11 2.28 -16.80
C ASP A 157 -8.44 0.89 -17.40
N ASN A 158 -7.44 0.01 -17.53
CA ASN A 158 -7.60 -1.38 -17.86
C ASN A 158 -8.41 -2.08 -16.75
N ASN A 159 -9.73 -2.04 -16.88
CA ASN A 159 -10.70 -2.60 -15.95
C ASN A 159 -10.71 -4.14 -15.94
N LEU A 160 -9.73 -4.80 -16.58
CA LEU A 160 -9.66 -6.25 -16.70
C LEU A 160 -8.91 -6.91 -15.54
N TYR A 161 -7.82 -6.31 -15.08
CA TYR A 161 -6.92 -6.92 -14.10
C TYR A 161 -6.66 -6.01 -12.90
N SER A 162 -6.29 -6.62 -11.78
CA SER A 162 -5.95 -5.95 -10.54
C SER A 162 -4.52 -5.43 -10.55
N THR A 163 -4.30 -4.37 -9.80
CA THR A 163 -2.95 -3.89 -9.49
C THR A 163 -2.77 -3.66 -7.99
N LEU A 164 -1.54 -3.79 -7.50
CA LEU A 164 -1.13 -3.57 -6.12
C LEU A 164 0.03 -2.58 -6.08
N LYS A 165 -0.18 -1.43 -5.43
CA LYS A 165 0.86 -0.43 -5.18
C LYS A 165 1.14 -0.31 -3.68
N TYR A 166 2.41 -0.37 -3.29
CA TYR A 166 2.85 0.03 -1.94
C TYR A 166 2.98 1.56 -1.87
N LEU A 167 2.48 2.16 -0.79
CA LEU A 167 2.59 3.59 -0.56
C LEU A 167 3.87 3.87 0.28
N ASP A 168 4.69 4.83 -0.16
CA ASP A 168 5.89 5.35 0.54
C ASP A 168 6.99 4.36 0.95
N ASN A 169 7.29 3.35 0.14
CA ASN A 169 8.21 2.26 0.51
C ASN A 169 7.82 1.56 1.84
N ASP A 170 6.65 1.87 2.42
CA ASP A 170 6.10 1.25 3.60
C ASP A 170 5.17 0.11 3.15
N VAL A 171 5.62 -1.11 3.39
CA VAL A 171 4.93 -2.35 3.02
C VAL A 171 3.53 -2.45 3.65
N ASN A 172 3.27 -1.65 4.70
CA ASN A 172 2.03 -1.69 5.46
C ASN A 172 0.91 -0.84 4.88
N SER A 173 1.21 0.11 3.99
CA SER A 173 0.19 0.89 3.29
C SER A 173 0.08 0.40 1.85
N THR A 174 -1.11 -0.07 1.48
CA THR A 174 -1.33 -0.72 0.17
C THR A 174 -2.54 -0.12 -0.53
N ARG A 175 -2.38 0.16 -1.82
CA ARG A 175 -3.46 0.52 -2.74
C ARG A 175 -3.71 -0.66 -3.67
N LEU A 176 -4.96 -1.11 -3.72
CA LEU A 176 -5.41 -2.16 -4.61
C LEU A 176 -6.40 -1.57 -5.61
N THR A 177 -6.28 -1.96 -6.87
CA THR A 177 -7.25 -1.63 -7.91
C THR A 177 -7.92 -2.88 -8.44
N ASN A 178 -9.17 -2.74 -8.88
CA ASN A 178 -9.93 -3.80 -9.55
C ASN A 178 -9.97 -5.12 -8.75
N VAL A 179 -10.20 -5.05 -7.43
CA VAL A 179 -10.24 -6.23 -6.53
C VAL A 179 -11.65 -6.50 -6.03
N CYS A 180 -11.92 -7.72 -5.61
CA CYS A 180 -13.15 -8.09 -4.91
C CYS A 180 -12.83 -8.62 -3.52
N PHE A 181 -13.68 -8.33 -2.55
CA PHE A 181 -13.69 -8.98 -1.25
C PHE A 181 -14.80 -10.04 -1.28
N GLU A 182 -14.48 -11.29 -1.00
CA GLU A 182 -15.43 -12.40 -0.92
C GLU A 182 -15.06 -13.29 0.28
N ASN A 183 -16.01 -13.58 1.18
CA ASN A 183 -15.82 -14.55 2.26
C ASN A 183 -14.53 -14.33 3.10
N SER A 184 -14.25 -13.09 3.50
CA SER A 184 -13.06 -12.71 4.29
C SER A 184 -11.70 -12.82 3.57
N LYS A 185 -11.69 -12.87 2.24
CA LYS A 185 -10.47 -12.78 1.43
C LYS A 185 -10.60 -11.73 0.33
N PHE A 186 -9.48 -11.13 -0.05
CA PHE A 186 -9.38 -10.34 -1.27
C PHE A 186 -9.05 -11.25 -2.45
N LEU A 187 -9.79 -11.08 -3.54
CA LEU A 187 -9.57 -11.68 -4.83
C LEU A 187 -8.85 -10.66 -5.71
N PHE A 188 -7.69 -11.06 -6.20
CA PHE A 188 -6.83 -10.30 -7.08
C PHE A 188 -6.83 -10.96 -8.46
N PHE A 189 -7.23 -10.21 -9.47
CA PHE A 189 -7.44 -10.69 -10.82
C PHE A 189 -6.17 -10.47 -11.63
N ALA A 190 -5.54 -11.54 -12.09
CA ALA A 190 -4.34 -11.49 -12.91
C ALA A 190 -4.54 -12.35 -14.16
N GLN A 191 -3.63 -12.21 -15.13
CA GLN A 191 -3.62 -13.05 -16.33
C GLN A 191 -3.40 -14.54 -16.02
N MET A 192 -2.80 -14.83 -14.87
CA MET A 192 -2.49 -16.17 -14.39
C MET A 192 -2.82 -16.31 -12.91
N PRO A 193 -3.18 -17.51 -12.46
CA PRO A 193 -3.26 -17.78 -11.04
C PRO A 193 -1.87 -17.63 -10.42
N GLY A 194 -1.86 -17.25 -9.15
CA GLY A 194 -0.63 -17.04 -8.41
C GLY A 194 -0.81 -17.42 -6.96
N TYR A 195 0.28 -17.28 -6.21
CA TYR A 195 0.23 -17.36 -4.76
C TYR A 195 0.35 -15.95 -4.19
N ALA A 196 -0.38 -15.69 -3.12
CA ALA A 196 -0.19 -14.49 -2.35
C ALA A 196 -0.11 -14.79 -0.85
N GLU A 197 0.75 -14.04 -0.17
CA GLU A 197 0.81 -14.04 1.27
C GLU A 197 -0.38 -13.28 1.86
N VAL A 198 -0.63 -13.52 3.15
CA VAL A 198 -1.68 -12.83 3.87
C VAL A 198 -1.29 -11.38 4.16
N ILE A 199 -2.24 -10.46 4.03
CA ILE A 199 -2.03 -9.05 4.37
C ILE A 199 -2.29 -8.87 5.87
N PRO A 200 -1.34 -8.37 6.66
CA PRO A 200 -1.60 -8.06 8.07
C PRO A 200 -2.73 -7.02 8.17
N PHE A 201 -3.70 -7.27 9.05
CA PHE A 201 -4.82 -6.38 9.28
C PHE A 201 -5.29 -6.43 10.73
N ASN A 202 -5.00 -5.38 11.48
CA ASN A 202 -5.08 -5.31 12.93
C ASN A 202 -4.29 -6.47 13.57
N GLN A 203 -4.83 -7.08 14.63
CA GLN A 203 -4.33 -8.30 15.26
C GLN A 203 -4.63 -9.59 14.46
N SER A 204 -5.03 -9.47 13.20
CA SER A 204 -5.42 -10.59 12.34
C SER A 204 -4.75 -10.50 10.98
N THR A 205 -5.07 -11.45 10.11
CA THR A 205 -4.61 -11.43 8.73
C THR A 205 -5.80 -11.47 7.78
N MET A 206 -5.68 -10.79 6.64
CA MET A 206 -6.61 -10.90 5.52
C MET A 206 -6.00 -11.80 4.47
N LYS A 207 -6.75 -12.82 4.06
CA LYS A 207 -6.32 -13.72 2.99
C LYS A 207 -6.38 -12.99 1.65
N PHE A 208 -5.42 -13.28 0.80
CA PHE A 208 -5.33 -12.74 -0.55
C PHE A 208 -5.21 -13.91 -1.52
N GLU A 209 -6.01 -13.92 -2.58
CA GLU A 209 -6.04 -14.99 -3.56
C GLU A 209 -5.91 -14.42 -4.96
N VAL A 210 -4.97 -14.96 -5.74
CA VAL A 210 -4.72 -14.52 -7.11
C VAL A 210 -5.43 -15.44 -8.08
N LEU A 211 -6.45 -14.91 -8.75
CA LEU A 211 -7.27 -15.61 -9.73
C LEU A 211 -6.78 -15.30 -11.14
N GLY A 212 -6.61 -16.34 -11.95
CA GLY A 212 -6.34 -16.24 -13.40
C GLY A 212 -7.60 -15.87 -14.20
N TRP A 213 -8.36 -14.86 -13.77
CA TRP A 213 -9.63 -14.44 -14.37
C TRP A 213 -9.60 -12.96 -14.70
N ILE A 214 -10.32 -12.54 -15.74
CA ILE A 214 -10.62 -11.12 -15.96
C ILE A 214 -11.77 -10.68 -15.04
N LEU A 215 -11.64 -9.50 -14.45
CA LEU A 215 -12.63 -8.96 -13.52
C LEU A 215 -14.06 -8.89 -14.12
N PRO A 216 -14.30 -8.43 -15.37
CA PRO A 216 -15.65 -8.35 -15.91
C PRO A 216 -16.37 -9.71 -15.97
N ALA A 217 -15.65 -10.79 -16.27
CA ALA A 217 -16.21 -12.13 -16.29
C ALA A 217 -16.64 -12.57 -14.88
N TYR A 218 -15.82 -12.26 -13.86
CA TYR A 218 -16.18 -12.52 -12.46
C TYR A 218 -17.40 -11.72 -12.02
N LEU A 219 -17.45 -10.42 -12.33
CA LEU A 219 -18.58 -9.54 -11.99
C LEU A 219 -19.88 -10.06 -12.60
N HIS A 220 -19.85 -10.46 -13.88
CA HIS A 220 -20.99 -11.06 -14.56
C HIS A 220 -21.41 -12.38 -13.93
N TYR A 221 -20.46 -13.28 -13.65
CA TYR A 221 -20.73 -14.57 -13.02
C TYR A 221 -21.36 -14.45 -11.63
N LYS A 222 -20.88 -13.52 -10.81
CA LYS A 222 -21.39 -13.29 -9.45
C LYS A 222 -22.60 -12.35 -9.39
N GLN A 223 -22.96 -11.73 -10.51
CA GLN A 223 -24.03 -10.72 -10.58
C GLN A 223 -23.80 -9.56 -9.60
N VAL A 224 -22.55 -9.11 -9.46
CA VAL A 224 -22.17 -8.00 -8.57
C VAL A 224 -21.59 -6.85 -9.37
N ASN A 225 -21.86 -5.63 -8.90
CA ASN A 225 -21.30 -4.42 -9.49
C ASN A 225 -20.05 -3.96 -8.73
N ARG A 226 -19.13 -3.34 -9.46
CA ARG A 226 -17.94 -2.71 -8.91
C ARG A 226 -18.25 -1.29 -8.45
N THR A 227 -17.83 -0.92 -7.25
CA THR A 227 -17.92 0.47 -6.78
C THR A 227 -16.82 1.30 -7.44
N ASN A 228 -17.22 2.40 -8.08
CA ASN A 228 -16.27 3.31 -8.74
C ASN A 228 -15.61 4.30 -7.78
N GLU A 229 -16.24 4.56 -6.63
CA GLU A 229 -15.70 5.40 -5.57
C GLU A 229 -14.54 4.72 -4.84
N THR A 230 -13.56 5.51 -4.40
CA THR A 230 -12.43 5.04 -3.62
C THR A 230 -12.88 4.60 -2.23
N ALA A 231 -12.61 3.34 -1.92
CA ALA A 231 -12.85 2.78 -0.60
C ALA A 231 -11.59 2.85 0.27
N ILE A 232 -11.77 2.99 1.59
CA ILE A 232 -10.69 2.92 2.58
C ILE A 232 -11.09 1.88 3.62
N LEU A 233 -10.30 0.81 3.73
CA LEU A 233 -10.56 -0.26 4.70
C LEU A 233 -9.78 0.00 5.99
N LEU A 234 -10.52 0.12 7.10
CA LEU A 234 -10.00 0.50 8.40
C LEU A 234 -10.20 -0.58 9.47
N PRO A 235 -9.25 -0.73 10.41
CA PRO A 235 -9.52 -1.44 11.65
C PRO A 235 -10.45 -0.61 12.56
N PRO A 236 -11.03 -1.22 13.61
CA PRO A 236 -11.75 -0.47 14.64
C PRO A 236 -10.86 0.61 15.27
N PHE A 237 -11.42 1.80 15.51
CA PHE A 237 -10.67 2.87 16.16
C PHE A 237 -10.30 2.54 17.61
N GLU A 238 -9.08 2.91 18.00
CA GLU A 238 -8.60 2.85 19.38
C GLU A 238 -9.43 3.76 20.26
N SER A 239 -9.84 3.27 21.43
CA SER A 239 -10.58 4.08 22.41
C SER A 239 -9.71 5.16 23.06
N THR A 240 -8.39 4.99 22.99
CA THR A 240 -7.42 5.95 23.55
C THR A 240 -7.11 7.02 22.51
N SER A 241 -7.48 8.27 22.79
CA SER A 241 -7.43 9.37 21.80
C SER A 241 -6.05 9.53 21.17
N TRP A 242 -4.96 9.51 21.95
CA TRP A 242 -3.62 9.69 21.38
C TRP A 242 -3.18 8.56 20.46
N LYS A 243 -3.54 7.30 20.78
CA LYS A 243 -3.27 6.15 19.91
C LYS A 243 -4.08 6.25 18.63
N SER A 244 -5.35 6.63 18.74
CA SER A 244 -6.19 6.85 17.57
C SER A 244 -5.61 7.94 16.67
N ILE A 245 -5.07 9.03 17.23
CA ILE A 245 -4.43 10.09 16.45
C ILE A 245 -3.21 9.55 15.69
N LEU A 246 -2.25 8.96 16.39
CA LEU A 246 -0.96 8.56 15.79
C LEU A 246 -1.08 7.36 14.86
N PHE A 247 -1.86 6.35 15.25
CA PHE A 247 -1.86 5.05 14.57
C PHE A 247 -3.09 4.80 13.72
N HIS A 248 -4.11 5.66 13.75
CA HIS A 248 -5.24 5.58 12.84
C HIS A 248 -5.42 6.84 12.01
N LEU A 249 -5.65 8.00 12.63
CA LEU A 249 -6.05 9.21 11.93
C LEU A 249 -4.93 9.78 11.05
N LEU A 250 -3.69 9.78 11.55
CA LEU A 250 -2.53 10.23 10.80
C LEU A 250 -2.29 9.35 9.55
N PRO A 251 -2.17 8.00 9.65
CA PRO A 251 -2.07 7.14 8.47
C PRO A 251 -3.21 7.28 7.47
N ILE A 252 -4.45 7.48 7.94
CA ILE A 252 -5.61 7.73 7.07
C ILE A 252 -5.39 9.02 6.28
N SER A 253 -4.99 10.10 6.97
CA SER A 253 -4.75 11.40 6.35
C SER A 253 -3.64 11.33 5.31
N GLU A 254 -2.52 10.69 5.63
CA GLU A 254 -1.38 10.50 4.71
C GLU A 254 -1.80 9.70 3.47
N SER A 255 -2.56 8.61 3.66
CA SER A 255 -3.04 7.76 2.56
C SER A 255 -4.00 8.51 1.62
N ILE A 256 -4.86 9.38 2.15
CA ILE A 256 -5.76 10.23 1.35
C ILE A 256 -4.96 11.26 0.56
N GLN A 257 -3.97 11.90 1.19
CA GLN A 257 -3.12 12.89 0.54
C GLN A 257 -2.33 12.27 -0.62
N GLN A 258 -1.67 11.14 -0.40
CA GLN A 258 -0.84 10.45 -1.40
C GLN A 258 -1.65 9.83 -2.55
N SER A 259 -2.95 9.65 -2.36
CA SER A 259 -3.83 9.15 -3.41
C SER A 259 -4.42 10.24 -4.29
N ASN A 260 -4.14 11.52 -4.00
CA ASN A 260 -4.74 12.67 -4.67
C ASN A 260 -6.27 12.63 -4.65
N GLU A 261 -6.88 11.91 -3.70
CA GLU A 261 -8.34 11.76 -3.58
C GLU A 261 -8.98 12.95 -2.84
N ILE A 262 -8.23 14.05 -2.69
CA ILE A 262 -8.54 15.22 -1.86
C ILE A 262 -9.82 15.94 -2.34
N GLU A 263 -10.11 15.87 -3.64
CA GLU A 263 -11.21 16.61 -4.25
C GLU A 263 -12.57 15.94 -4.11
N SER A 264 -12.61 14.62 -3.90
CA SER A 264 -13.86 13.89 -3.73
C SER A 264 -14.14 13.64 -2.24
N LYS A 265 -14.96 14.49 -1.61
CA LYS A 265 -15.50 14.26 -0.23
C LYS A 265 -16.42 13.01 -0.13
N LYS A 266 -16.29 12.07 -1.07
CA LYS A 266 -17.08 10.85 -1.27
C LYS A 266 -16.20 9.61 -1.13
N LEU A 267 -15.38 9.57 -0.08
CA LEU A 267 -14.61 8.38 0.26
C LEU A 267 -15.49 7.40 1.02
N ASN A 268 -15.43 6.13 0.66
CA ASN A 268 -16.17 5.06 1.31
C ASN A 268 -15.34 4.38 2.38
N PHE A 269 -15.61 4.69 3.65
CA PHE A 269 -14.92 4.06 4.77
C PHE A 269 -15.58 2.74 5.14
N LEU A 270 -14.79 1.67 5.09
CA LEU A 270 -15.24 0.29 5.30
C LEU A 270 -14.55 -0.30 6.53
N PHE A 271 -15.30 -1.10 7.28
CA PHE A 271 -14.82 -1.87 8.42
C PHE A 271 -15.13 -3.35 8.20
N ARG A 272 -14.28 -4.24 8.69
CA ARG A 272 -14.56 -5.70 8.65
C ARG A 272 -15.79 -6.06 9.49
N GLU A 273 -15.95 -5.37 10.62
CA GLU A 273 -17.06 -5.52 11.54
C GLU A 273 -17.92 -4.27 11.56
N THR A 274 -19.04 -4.31 12.27
CA THR A 274 -19.88 -3.12 12.45
C THR A 274 -19.05 -2.01 13.11
N PRO A 275 -19.01 -0.79 12.54
CA PRO A 275 -18.23 0.30 13.11
C PRO A 275 -18.62 0.58 14.56
N LEU A 276 -17.63 0.79 15.42
CA LEU A 276 -17.86 1.17 16.83
C LEU A 276 -18.61 2.50 16.94
N LYS A 277 -19.30 2.71 18.06
CA LYS A 277 -19.97 3.98 18.37
C LYS A 277 -18.93 5.12 18.36
N GLY A 278 -19.25 6.22 17.68
CA GLY A 278 -18.34 7.37 17.52
C GLY A 278 -17.50 7.35 16.24
N SER A 279 -17.35 6.20 15.57
CA SER A 279 -16.62 6.12 14.29
C SER A 279 -17.20 7.07 13.23
N ASN A 280 -18.52 7.21 13.17
CA ASN A 280 -19.17 8.13 12.24
C ASN A 280 -18.74 9.59 12.44
N ASP A 281 -18.58 10.03 13.69
CA ASP A 281 -18.22 11.42 13.98
C ASP A 281 -16.77 11.72 13.60
N ILE A 282 -15.88 10.73 13.75
CA ILE A 282 -14.50 10.77 13.28
C ILE A 282 -14.47 10.81 11.75
N ILE A 283 -15.14 9.86 11.09
CA ILE A 283 -15.13 9.71 9.63
C ILE A 283 -15.76 10.91 8.91
N LYS A 284 -16.77 11.55 9.50
CA LYS A 284 -17.36 12.80 8.98
C LYS A 284 -16.37 13.96 8.82
N ARG A 285 -15.17 13.86 9.41
CA ARG A 285 -14.08 14.83 9.21
C ARG A 285 -13.35 14.61 7.89
N PHE A 286 -13.38 13.40 7.34
CA PHE A 286 -12.74 13.04 6.06
C PHE A 286 -13.73 12.88 4.90
N SER A 287 -14.94 12.37 5.15
CA SER A 287 -15.93 12.08 4.11
C SER A 287 -17.34 12.42 4.55
N SER A 288 -18.17 12.78 3.58
CA SER A 288 -19.62 12.94 3.78
C SER A 288 -20.36 11.60 3.84
N THR A 289 -19.76 10.52 3.32
CA THR A 289 -20.35 9.19 3.32
C THR A 289 -20.20 8.52 4.69
N ALA A 290 -21.29 7.95 5.20
CA ALA A 290 -21.27 7.23 6.47
C ALA A 290 -20.41 5.95 6.37
N PRO A 291 -19.61 5.64 7.41
CA PRO A 291 -18.85 4.40 7.42
C PRO A 291 -19.77 3.18 7.49
N SER A 292 -19.38 2.08 6.86
CA SER A 292 -20.18 0.86 6.80
C SER A 292 -19.33 -0.40 6.99
N LYS A 293 -20.00 -1.52 7.30
CA LYS A 293 -19.36 -2.84 7.29
C LYS A 293 -19.21 -3.29 5.83
N ILE A 294 -18.04 -3.85 5.50
CA ILE A 294 -17.82 -4.50 4.20
C ILE A 294 -18.80 -5.65 4.01
N LYS A 295 -19.39 -5.75 2.81
CA LYS A 295 -20.32 -6.84 2.50
C LYS A 295 -19.57 -8.15 2.28
N ASP A 296 -20.28 -9.28 2.39
CA ASP A 296 -19.69 -10.60 2.15
C ASP A 296 -19.12 -10.76 0.75
N ILE A 297 -19.72 -10.09 -0.24
CA ILE A 297 -19.19 -9.93 -1.59
C ILE A 297 -19.26 -8.44 -1.97
N GLN A 298 -18.11 -7.83 -2.25
CA GLN A 298 -18.03 -6.44 -2.70
C GLN A 298 -16.81 -6.21 -3.58
N CYS A 299 -16.99 -5.57 -4.73
CA CYS A 299 -15.91 -5.30 -5.67
C CYS A 299 -15.61 -3.80 -5.77
N PHE A 300 -14.33 -3.47 -5.89
CA PHE A 300 -13.81 -2.11 -5.80
C PHE A 300 -13.01 -1.75 -7.05
N LYS A 301 -13.26 -0.57 -7.63
CA LYS A 301 -12.33 0.01 -8.61
C LYS A 301 -11.02 0.34 -7.91
N LYS A 302 -11.10 0.93 -6.71
CA LYS A 302 -9.95 1.30 -5.88
C LYS A 302 -10.27 1.09 -4.40
N ILE A 303 -9.36 0.45 -3.68
CA ILE A 303 -9.41 0.35 -2.22
C ILE A 303 -8.03 0.62 -1.63
N LEU A 304 -8.01 1.49 -0.61
CA LEU A 304 -6.82 1.85 0.15
C LEU A 304 -6.86 1.10 1.48
N ILE A 305 -5.71 0.57 1.86
CA ILE A 305 -5.47 -0.08 3.14
C ILE A 305 -4.32 0.71 3.79
N PRO A 306 -4.62 1.72 4.63
CA PRO A 306 -3.58 2.56 5.25
C PRO A 306 -2.70 1.75 6.21
N SER A 307 -1.49 2.22 6.52
CA SER A 307 -0.59 1.58 7.50
C SER A 307 -1.19 1.44 8.90
N SER A 308 -2.23 2.21 9.23
CA SER A 308 -3.07 1.99 10.42
C SER A 308 -3.61 0.56 10.56
N SER A 309 -3.66 -0.16 9.44
CA SER A 309 -4.13 -1.52 9.38
C SER A 309 -3.09 -2.55 9.80
N SER A 310 -1.78 -2.26 9.85
CA SER A 310 -0.82 -3.18 10.48
C SER A 310 -0.86 -3.05 12.00
N TYR A 311 -0.73 -4.16 12.72
CA TYR A 311 -0.52 -4.11 14.17
C TYR A 311 0.78 -3.38 14.46
N HIS A 312 0.67 -2.13 14.91
CA HIS A 312 1.77 -1.41 15.53
C HIS A 312 1.68 -1.67 17.03
N PRO A 313 2.59 -2.46 17.63
CA PRO A 313 2.75 -2.37 19.08
C PRO A 313 3.01 -0.88 19.38
N SER A 314 2.37 -0.34 20.41
CA SER A 314 2.65 1.00 20.91
C SER A 314 4.05 1.03 21.57
N ASP A 315 5.06 0.54 20.87
CA ASP A 315 6.45 0.59 21.28
C ASP A 315 7.02 1.99 21.05
N HIS A 316 8.12 2.26 21.72
CA HIS A 316 8.76 3.57 21.75
C HIS A 316 9.14 4.05 20.35
N ASN A 317 9.73 3.19 19.52
CA ASN A 317 10.15 3.54 18.16
C ASN A 317 8.97 3.93 17.25
N SER A 318 7.85 3.21 17.36
CA SER A 318 6.65 3.50 16.56
C SER A 318 6.01 4.83 16.96
N ILE A 319 6.03 5.16 18.26
CA ILE A 319 5.54 6.45 18.75
C ILE A 319 6.43 7.60 18.24
N GLU A 320 7.75 7.47 18.36
CA GLU A 320 8.71 8.49 17.90
C GLU A 320 8.59 8.72 16.39
N LYS A 321 8.57 7.64 15.60
CA LYS A 321 8.37 7.73 14.14
C LYS A 321 7.05 8.42 13.77
N ALA A 322 5.95 8.10 14.46
CA ALA A 322 4.64 8.72 14.18
C ALA A 322 4.61 10.22 14.57
N LEU A 323 5.32 10.61 15.63
CA LEU A 323 5.47 12.02 16.01
C LEU A 323 6.36 12.81 15.05
N GLU A 324 7.16 12.12 14.23
CA GLU A 324 8.01 12.76 13.23
C GLU A 324 7.27 13.20 11.97
N SER A 325 6.12 12.60 11.67
CA SER A 325 5.26 12.87 10.51
C SER A 325 4.70 14.28 10.45
N ASP A 326 4.18 14.65 9.27
CA ASP A 326 3.47 15.90 9.03
C ASP A 326 1.98 15.79 9.38
N PHE A 327 1.55 16.55 10.39
CA PHE A 327 0.16 16.60 10.84
C PHE A 327 -0.71 17.62 10.08
N THR A 328 -0.16 18.34 9.10
CA THR A 328 -0.84 19.46 8.41
C THR A 328 -2.13 19.03 7.74
N HIS A 329 -2.13 17.91 7.01
CA HIS A 329 -3.34 17.40 6.35
C HIS A 329 -4.39 16.94 7.35
N LEU A 330 -3.97 16.26 8.40
CA LEU A 330 -4.86 15.80 9.46
C LEU A 330 -5.51 16.98 10.18
N ARG A 331 -4.72 18.03 10.48
CA ARG A 331 -5.18 19.27 11.11
C ARG A 331 -6.23 19.97 10.24
N LYS A 332 -6.00 20.10 8.93
CA LYS A 332 -6.97 20.68 7.98
C LYS A 332 -8.31 19.93 7.95
N ALA A 333 -8.30 18.61 8.10
CA ALA A 333 -9.53 17.80 8.14
C ALA A 333 -10.34 17.98 9.44
N PHE A 334 -9.67 18.18 10.58
CA PHE A 334 -10.32 18.19 11.89
C PHE A 334 -10.67 19.58 12.42
N VAL A 335 -9.81 20.58 12.24
CA VAL A 335 -9.95 21.91 12.86
C VAL A 335 -10.97 22.73 12.08
N LYS A 336 -12.08 23.10 12.74
CA LYS A 336 -13.19 23.88 12.14
C LYS A 336 -13.36 25.27 12.72
N TYR A 337 -12.85 25.49 13.92
CA TYR A 337 -13.13 26.69 14.70
C TYR A 337 -11.93 27.62 14.72
N GLN A 338 -12.20 28.92 14.67
CA GLN A 338 -11.18 29.93 14.90
C GLN A 338 -10.75 29.91 16.37
N THR A 339 -9.47 30.21 16.60
CA THR A 339 -8.92 30.37 17.95
C THR A 339 -9.63 31.48 18.69
N GLN A 340 -10.06 31.18 19.92
CA GLN A 340 -10.74 32.13 20.80
C GLN A 340 -9.72 32.73 21.76
N ASN A 341 -9.68 34.06 21.82
CA ASN A 341 -8.80 34.77 22.75
C ASN A 341 -9.15 34.39 24.20
N ARG A 342 -8.12 34.19 25.04
CA ARG A 342 -8.23 33.84 26.46
C ARG A 342 -8.93 32.51 26.74
N LYS A 343 -9.05 31.61 25.76
CA LYS A 343 -9.51 30.24 25.98
C LYS A 343 -8.34 29.32 26.27
N ILE A 344 -8.40 28.65 27.41
CA ILE A 344 -7.35 27.78 27.94
C ILE A 344 -7.89 26.36 28.00
N LEU A 345 -7.20 25.42 27.35
CA LEU A 345 -7.46 24.00 27.47
C LEU A 345 -6.51 23.41 28.52
N LEU A 346 -7.07 22.91 29.61
CA LEU A 346 -6.31 22.37 30.75
C LEU A 346 -6.53 20.87 30.86
N ALA A 347 -5.46 20.07 30.93
CA ALA A 347 -5.59 18.64 31.19
C ALA A 347 -6.22 18.38 32.59
N SER A 348 -7.10 17.38 32.70
CA SER A 348 -7.76 17.06 33.97
C SER A 348 -6.79 16.69 35.11
N SER A 349 -5.64 16.07 34.79
CA SER A 349 -4.55 15.78 35.74
C SER A 349 -3.90 17.05 36.33
N LEU A 350 -4.18 18.21 35.75
CA LEU A 350 -3.67 19.51 36.16
C LEU A 350 -4.78 20.43 36.67
N ALA A 351 -5.95 19.91 37.03
CA ALA A 351 -7.11 20.72 37.45
C ALA A 351 -6.77 21.70 38.59
N LYS A 352 -5.80 21.37 39.47
CA LYS A 352 -5.30 22.27 40.52
C LYS A 352 -4.74 23.62 40.01
N LEU A 353 -4.33 23.68 38.74
CA LEU A 353 -3.82 24.90 38.10
C LEU A 353 -4.93 25.86 37.65
N GLU A 354 -6.20 25.46 37.72
CA GLU A 354 -7.33 26.35 37.35
C GLU A 354 -7.35 27.62 38.20
N SER A 355 -7.15 27.50 39.51
CA SER A 355 -7.11 28.65 40.42
C SER A 355 -5.96 29.62 40.08
N PRO A 356 -4.69 29.18 39.98
CA PRO A 356 -3.59 30.02 39.49
C PRO A 356 -3.83 30.69 38.13
N ILE A 357 -4.49 30.01 37.20
CA ILE A 357 -4.87 30.58 35.89
C ILE A 357 -5.86 31.73 36.08
N LYS A 358 -6.89 31.52 36.91
CA LYS A 358 -7.93 32.51 37.19
C LYS A 358 -7.40 33.72 37.98
N ASP A 359 -6.39 33.53 38.82
CA ASP A 359 -5.71 34.63 39.51
C ASP A 359 -4.97 35.56 38.56
N ILE A 360 -4.38 35.00 37.49
CA ILE A 360 -3.65 35.78 36.46
C ILE A 360 -4.61 36.38 35.43
N CYS A 361 -5.64 35.62 35.05
CA CYS A 361 -6.55 35.95 33.96
C CYS A 361 -8.00 35.68 34.37
N HIS A 362 -8.60 36.65 35.08
CA HIS A 362 -9.97 36.52 35.59
C HIS A 362 -11.02 36.24 34.51
N ASN A 363 -10.83 36.77 33.30
CA ASN A 363 -11.75 36.57 32.17
C ASN A 363 -11.34 35.44 31.22
N CYS A 364 -10.34 34.62 31.55
CA CYS A 364 -10.02 33.44 30.76
C CYS A 364 -11.13 32.39 30.86
N SER A 365 -11.49 31.76 29.75
CA SER A 365 -12.37 30.58 29.72
C SER A 365 -11.50 29.34 29.84
N VAL A 366 -11.64 28.58 30.94
CA VAL A 366 -10.89 27.35 31.16
C VAL A 366 -11.79 26.16 30.81
N VAL A 367 -11.32 25.32 29.90
CA VAL A 367 -11.97 24.06 29.52
C VAL A 367 -11.09 22.92 30.01
N ILE A 368 -11.66 22.03 30.83
CA ILE A 368 -10.91 20.87 31.35
C ILE A 368 -11.07 19.69 30.39
N LEU A 369 -9.95 19.19 29.87
CA LEU A 369 -9.90 18.05 28.97
C LEU A 369 -9.90 16.74 29.77
N GLN A 370 -11.00 15.99 29.70
CA GLN A 370 -11.14 14.70 30.38
C GLN A 370 -10.40 13.58 29.62
N PRO A 371 -9.85 12.56 30.30
CA PRO A 371 -9.04 11.51 29.66
C PRO A 371 -9.80 10.67 28.63
N LYS A 372 -11.12 10.54 28.80
CA LYS A 372 -12.02 9.77 27.91
C LYS A 372 -12.77 10.65 26.90
N THR A 373 -12.31 11.88 26.67
CA THR A 373 -12.91 12.78 25.68
C THR A 373 -12.68 12.22 24.28
N GLU A 374 -13.76 12.14 23.49
CA GLU A 374 -13.70 11.70 22.09
C GLU A 374 -12.75 12.60 21.28
N VAL A 375 -11.97 12.00 20.37
CA VAL A 375 -10.93 12.69 19.61
C VAL A 375 -11.44 13.91 18.82
N THR A 376 -12.68 13.85 18.32
CA THR A 376 -13.32 14.97 17.60
C THR A 376 -13.57 16.16 18.51
N LYS A 377 -14.01 15.92 19.75
CA LYS A 377 -14.19 16.95 20.76
C LYS A 377 -12.85 17.50 21.25
N CYS A 378 -11.85 16.63 21.44
CA CYS A 378 -10.49 17.08 21.75
C CYS A 378 -9.97 18.04 20.67
N ALA A 379 -10.14 17.71 19.39
CA ALA A 379 -9.74 18.55 18.28
C ALA A 379 -10.49 19.88 18.24
N ASP A 380 -11.80 19.87 18.47
CA ASP A 380 -12.62 21.09 18.51
C ASP A 380 -12.23 22.01 19.70
N HIS A 381 -11.97 21.44 20.87
CA HIS A 381 -11.52 22.19 22.06
C HIS A 381 -10.10 22.72 21.90
N ALA A 382 -9.17 21.92 21.39
CA ALA A 382 -7.78 22.31 21.23
C ALA A 382 -7.61 23.32 20.10
N GLY A 383 -8.26 23.12 18.95
CA GLY A 383 -8.18 24.04 17.81
C GLY A 383 -8.80 25.42 18.07
N SER A 384 -9.80 25.49 18.97
CA SER A 384 -10.37 26.78 19.39
C SER A 384 -9.64 27.43 20.58
N SER A 385 -8.67 26.75 21.21
CA SER A 385 -7.98 27.28 22.40
C SER A 385 -6.73 28.08 22.03
N GLN A 386 -6.46 29.13 22.80
CA GLN A 386 -5.25 29.95 22.68
C GLN A 386 -4.06 29.25 23.33
N ILE A 387 -4.28 28.64 24.50
CA ILE A 387 -3.24 27.95 25.27
C ILE A 387 -3.71 26.54 25.60
N LEU A 388 -2.86 25.54 25.36
CA LEU A 388 -3.01 24.17 25.85
C LEU A 388 -2.02 23.94 27.01
N ILE A 389 -2.50 23.39 28.12
CA ILE A 389 -1.69 23.04 29.28
C ILE A 389 -1.86 21.55 29.55
N GLY A 390 -0.76 20.81 29.45
CA GLY A 390 -0.75 19.35 29.60
C GLY A 390 0.53 18.83 30.25
N ASN A 391 0.56 17.54 30.55
CA ASN A 391 1.66 16.87 31.26
C ASN A 391 1.96 15.46 30.75
N HIS A 392 1.28 15.01 29.69
CA HIS A 392 1.39 13.63 29.20
C HIS A 392 1.00 13.52 27.73
N ILE A 393 1.52 12.54 26.98
CA ILE A 393 1.15 12.33 25.57
C ILE A 393 -0.36 12.27 25.33
N SER A 394 -1.12 11.72 26.27
CA SER A 394 -2.59 11.62 26.18
C SER A 394 -3.31 12.97 26.12
N ASN A 395 -2.68 14.06 26.59
CA ASN A 395 -3.24 15.41 26.57
C ASN A 395 -2.41 16.37 25.71
N LEU A 396 -1.07 16.33 25.80
CA LEU A 396 -0.15 17.18 25.03
C LEU A 396 -0.20 16.93 23.53
N LEU A 397 -0.48 15.71 23.07
CA LEU A 397 -0.60 15.42 21.64
C LEU A 397 -1.70 16.27 20.96
N ASN A 398 -2.69 16.78 21.71
CA ASN A 398 -3.71 17.66 21.16
C ASN A 398 -3.15 19.02 20.68
N LEU A 399 -1.87 19.31 20.91
CA LEU A 399 -1.20 20.49 20.33
C LEU A 399 -1.22 20.48 18.80
N ILE A 400 -1.33 19.31 18.16
CA ILE A 400 -1.44 19.19 16.69
C ILE A 400 -2.68 19.89 16.11
N TRP A 401 -3.69 20.13 16.95
CA TRP A 401 -4.94 20.78 16.55
C TRP A 401 -4.86 22.30 16.67
N MET A 402 -3.86 22.82 17.35
CA MET A 402 -3.77 24.25 17.62
C MET A 402 -3.39 25.05 16.37
N THR A 403 -3.82 26.31 16.32
CA THR A 403 -3.58 27.21 15.20
C THR A 403 -2.11 27.67 15.18
N PRO A 404 -1.38 27.46 14.07
CA PRO A 404 -0.02 27.95 13.87
C PRO A 404 0.14 29.44 14.21
N ASN A 405 1.30 29.80 14.78
CA ASN A 405 1.76 31.16 15.06
C ASN A 405 0.90 32.02 16.01
N GLN A 406 -0.25 31.51 16.47
CA GLN A 406 -1.21 32.25 17.30
C GLN A 406 -1.45 31.61 18.67
N THR A 407 -0.89 30.43 18.90
CA THR A 407 -1.19 29.61 20.06
C THR A 407 0.07 29.16 20.78
N ALA A 408 -0.09 28.73 22.03
CA ALA A 408 0.99 28.21 22.85
C ALA A 408 0.62 26.91 23.54
N VAL A 409 1.61 26.05 23.75
CA VAL A 409 1.52 24.88 24.61
C VAL A 409 2.43 25.07 25.83
N ILE A 410 1.90 24.77 27.02
CA ILE A 410 2.64 24.73 28.28
C ILE A 410 2.75 23.28 28.71
N ASP A 411 3.99 22.79 28.71
CA ASP A 411 4.36 21.46 29.14
C ASP A 411 4.66 21.46 30.65
N ALA A 412 3.71 20.93 31.42
CA ALA A 412 3.78 20.74 32.86
C ALA A 412 4.04 19.27 33.24
N SER A 413 4.77 18.55 32.38
CA SER A 413 5.33 17.23 32.67
C SER A 413 6.25 17.29 33.90
N SER A 414 6.28 16.23 34.72
CA SER A 414 7.21 16.14 35.86
C SER A 414 8.67 16.26 35.39
N SER A 415 9.50 16.85 36.25
CA SER A 415 10.96 16.91 36.14
C SER A 415 11.61 15.57 35.75
N HIS A 416 11.02 14.44 36.14
CA HIS A 416 11.55 13.11 35.83
C HIS A 416 11.52 12.74 34.33
N TYR A 417 10.62 13.32 33.54
CA TYR A 417 10.45 12.99 32.11
C TYR A 417 10.39 14.22 31.20
N ILE A 418 10.59 15.44 31.74
CA ILE A 418 10.60 16.70 30.98
C ILE A 418 11.76 16.77 29.95
N CYS A 419 12.82 15.98 30.11
CA CYS A 419 13.92 15.96 29.14
C CYS A 419 13.58 15.22 27.85
N ASN A 420 12.47 14.47 27.81
CA ASN A 420 11.96 13.94 26.55
C ASN A 420 11.41 15.10 25.70
N ASN A 421 12.20 15.54 24.73
CA ASN A 421 11.97 16.76 23.96
C ASN A 421 10.84 16.64 22.91
N TRP A 422 10.12 15.53 22.83
CA TRP A 422 9.12 15.29 21.79
C TRP A 422 8.05 16.40 21.68
N VAL A 423 7.60 16.96 22.81
CA VAL A 423 6.59 18.03 22.83
C VAL A 423 7.16 19.31 22.22
N LYS A 424 8.41 19.64 22.56
CA LYS A 424 9.13 20.80 22.03
C LYS A 424 9.31 20.68 20.52
N GLU A 425 9.74 19.50 20.05
CA GLU A 425 9.91 19.25 18.61
C GLU A 425 8.59 19.27 17.86
N LEU A 426 7.53 18.67 18.41
CA LEU A 426 6.21 18.69 17.80
C LEU A 426 5.61 20.10 17.75
N ALA A 427 5.79 20.90 18.81
CA ALA A 427 5.36 22.29 18.86
C ALA A 427 6.10 23.13 17.80
N ARG A 428 7.43 22.95 17.67
CA ARG A 428 8.24 23.59 16.63
C ARG A 428 7.75 23.23 15.22
N LYS A 429 7.49 21.95 14.94
CA LYS A 429 6.94 21.50 13.64
C LYS A 429 5.53 22.01 13.36
N SER A 430 4.75 22.26 14.41
CA SER A 430 3.37 22.73 14.30
C SER A 430 3.24 24.26 14.31
N ASP A 431 4.36 24.99 14.39
CA ASP A 431 4.45 26.43 14.62
C ASP A 431 3.66 26.90 15.85
N VAL A 432 3.67 26.10 16.92
CA VAL A 432 3.04 26.43 18.21
C VAL A 432 4.14 26.86 19.19
N LYS A 433 3.93 27.97 19.91
CA LYS A 433 4.91 28.43 20.91
C LYS A 433 5.00 27.43 22.05
N TYR A 434 6.21 27.07 22.46
CA TYR A 434 6.44 26.06 23.49
C TYR A 434 6.99 26.69 24.77
N TYR A 435 6.38 26.35 25.90
CA TYR A 435 6.88 26.71 27.22
C TYR A 435 6.90 25.48 28.14
N ARG A 436 7.79 25.51 29.14
CA ARG A 436 7.90 24.49 30.18
C ARG A 436 7.52 25.08 31.52
N ALA A 437 6.71 24.37 32.31
CA ALA A 437 6.36 24.78 33.67
C ALA A 437 7.30 24.21 34.73
N ASN A 438 8.18 23.25 34.37
CA ASN A 438 9.17 22.63 35.26
C ASN A 438 10.60 22.78 34.69
N ASP A 439 11.60 22.95 35.56
CA ASP A 439 13.01 23.18 35.21
C ASP A 439 13.77 21.85 35.23
N ASP A 440 14.50 21.56 34.15
CA ASP A 440 15.31 20.35 34.01
C ASP A 440 16.62 20.41 34.80
N ARG A 441 16.99 21.60 35.32
CA ARG A 441 18.21 21.81 36.11
C ARG A 441 18.10 21.42 37.58
N LYS A 442 16.90 21.24 38.13
CA LYS A 442 16.69 20.95 39.56
C LYS A 442 16.79 19.47 39.91
N GLU A 443 16.54 18.55 38.97
CA GLU A 443 16.62 17.10 39.19
C GLU A 443 17.19 16.37 37.97
N LYS A 444 17.97 15.30 38.20
CA LYS A 444 18.44 14.43 37.10
C LYS A 444 17.23 13.82 36.41
N CYS A 445 16.97 14.22 35.17
CA CYS A 445 15.96 13.59 34.35
C CYS A 445 16.16 12.07 34.33
N LYS A 446 15.08 11.33 34.52
CA LYS A 446 15.10 9.85 34.58
C LYS A 446 14.75 9.22 33.25
N CYS A 447 14.16 9.99 32.33
CA CYS A 447 13.65 9.46 31.08
C CYS A 447 13.66 10.47 29.93
N ASP A 448 14.44 10.19 28.88
CA ASP A 448 14.62 11.02 27.69
C ASP A 448 13.89 10.48 26.44
N ASN A 449 13.25 9.31 26.53
CA ASN A 449 12.61 8.62 25.42
C ASN A 449 11.30 7.94 25.83
N PHE A 450 10.59 7.26 24.92
CA PHE A 450 9.32 6.61 25.25
C PHE A 450 9.46 5.26 25.99
N LYS A 451 10.66 4.69 26.13
CA LYS A 451 10.88 3.39 26.79
C LYS A 451 10.59 3.43 28.29
N CYS A 452 10.88 4.57 28.92
CA CYS A 452 10.69 4.82 30.35
C CYS A 452 9.58 5.84 30.63
N TYR A 453 8.88 6.31 29.58
CA TYR A 453 7.82 7.30 29.69
C TYR A 453 6.61 6.69 30.42
N PRO A 454 5.95 7.43 31.32
CA PRO A 454 4.85 6.87 32.11
C PRO A 454 3.69 6.43 31.20
N LYS A 455 2.95 5.39 31.63
CA LYS A 455 1.77 4.90 30.89
C LYS A 455 0.57 5.85 30.98
N GLY A 456 0.57 6.78 31.94
CA GLY A 456 -0.51 7.71 32.19
C GLY A 456 -0.02 8.99 32.88
N PRO A 457 -0.85 10.05 32.92
CA PRO A 457 -0.44 11.39 33.35
C PRO A 457 -0.05 11.57 34.83
N GLY A 458 -0.08 10.51 35.65
CA GLY A 458 0.09 10.59 37.11
C GLY A 458 -1.06 11.33 37.79
N ASP A 459 -1.35 10.98 39.05
CA ASP A 459 -2.48 11.58 39.78
C ASP A 459 -2.13 12.94 40.39
N ASP A 460 -0.84 13.24 40.60
CA ASP A 460 -0.40 14.53 41.13
C ASP A 460 0.95 14.94 40.51
N PRO A 461 0.96 15.67 39.39
CA PRO A 461 2.20 16.19 38.84
C PRO A 461 2.76 17.28 39.75
N GLU A 462 3.99 17.11 40.22
CA GLU A 462 4.76 18.17 40.87
C GLU A 462 5.01 19.28 39.84
N VAL A 463 4.29 20.39 39.99
CA VAL A 463 4.41 21.58 39.14
C VAL A 463 4.82 22.73 40.05
N ASP A 464 5.93 23.40 39.71
CA ASP A 464 6.36 24.62 40.38
C ASP A 464 5.36 25.75 40.06
N ILE A 465 4.48 26.08 41.03
CA ILE A 465 3.36 27.01 40.82
C ILE A 465 3.84 28.41 40.46
N GLU A 466 4.94 28.88 41.04
CA GLU A 466 5.43 30.23 40.76
C GLU A 466 6.05 30.30 39.36
N MET A 467 6.83 29.30 38.97
CA MET A 467 7.35 29.21 37.60
C MET A 467 6.22 29.04 36.58
N PHE A 468 5.20 28.23 36.90
CA PHE A 468 4.01 28.10 36.07
C PHE A 468 3.32 29.46 35.85
N LYS A 469 3.14 30.26 36.91
CA LYS A 469 2.52 31.59 36.82
C LYS A 469 3.31 32.53 35.90
N GLU A 470 4.63 32.52 35.97
CA GLU A 470 5.50 33.32 35.09
C GLU A 470 5.35 32.90 33.63
N VAL A 471 5.45 31.59 33.38
CA VAL A 471 5.32 30.98 32.05
C VAL A 471 3.94 31.24 31.45
N PHE A 472 2.88 31.11 32.25
CA PHE A 472 1.52 31.36 31.81
C PHE A 472 1.31 32.83 31.39
N LYS A 473 1.87 33.79 32.15
CA LYS A 473 1.85 35.22 31.78
C LYS A 473 2.58 35.47 30.47
N ALA A 474 3.75 34.85 30.28
CA ALA A 474 4.52 34.97 29.04
C ALA A 474 3.72 34.44 27.84
N ALA A 475 3.22 33.20 27.94
CA ALA A 475 2.40 32.58 26.91
C ALA A 475 1.15 33.41 26.56
N LEU A 476 0.44 33.93 27.57
CA LEU A 476 -0.75 34.75 27.37
C LEU A 476 -0.45 36.08 26.68
N ASN A 477 0.67 36.74 27.01
CA ASN A 477 1.07 37.99 26.37
C ASN A 477 1.50 37.80 24.92
N GLU A 478 2.24 36.73 24.66
CA GLU A 478 2.83 36.44 23.35
C GLU A 478 1.85 35.87 22.32
N THR A 479 0.71 35.35 22.77
CA THR A 479 -0.34 34.79 21.91
C THR A 479 -1.55 35.72 21.76
N LYS A 480 -1.44 36.99 22.19
CA LYS A 480 -2.52 37.96 22.04
C LYS A 480 -2.90 38.10 20.58
N LEU A 481 -4.11 37.64 20.25
CA LEU A 481 -4.72 37.88 18.95
C LEU A 481 -4.90 39.40 18.81
N ILE A 482 -4.36 39.98 17.75
CA ILE A 482 -4.62 41.37 17.40
C ILE A 482 -6.10 41.44 17.07
N GLU A 483 -6.88 42.10 17.93
CA GLU A 483 -8.28 42.40 17.65
C GLU A 483 -8.29 43.33 16.43
N GLN A 484 -8.57 42.77 15.25
CA GLN A 484 -8.82 43.61 14.08
C GLN A 484 -10.05 44.47 14.39
N PRO A 485 -9.97 45.80 14.17
CA PRO A 485 -11.09 46.69 14.44
C PRO A 485 -12.32 46.25 13.65
N PRO A 486 -13.54 46.38 14.22
CA PRO A 486 -14.78 45.82 13.66
C PRO A 486 -15.03 46.21 12.19
N GLN A 487 -14.49 47.34 11.74
CA GLN A 487 -14.64 47.85 10.37
C GLN A 487 -13.98 46.97 9.29
N GLN A 488 -12.99 46.13 9.61
CA GLN A 488 -12.37 45.20 8.64
C GLN A 488 -13.07 43.82 8.58
N GLN A 489 -13.86 43.46 9.59
CA GLN A 489 -14.59 42.18 9.61
C GLN A 489 -15.83 42.20 8.70
N GLU A 490 -16.45 43.36 8.45
CA GLU A 490 -17.55 43.49 7.47
C GLU A 490 -17.04 43.36 6.03
N GLN A 491 -15.91 43.97 5.68
CA GLN A 491 -15.31 43.83 4.35
C GLN A 491 -14.85 42.40 4.06
N THR A 492 -14.31 41.68 5.07
CA THR A 492 -13.86 40.29 4.87
C THR A 492 -15.05 39.32 4.73
N LYS A 493 -16.19 39.60 5.38
CA LYS A 493 -17.43 38.84 5.18
C LYS A 493 -18.03 39.07 3.79
N GLU A 494 -17.99 40.29 3.26
CA GLU A 494 -18.43 40.61 1.90
C GLU A 494 -17.60 39.90 0.83
N ILE A 495 -16.27 39.82 1.01
CA ILE A 495 -15.37 39.15 0.07
C ILE A 495 -15.62 37.63 0.05
N ILE A 496 -15.81 37.00 1.22
CA ILE A 496 -16.08 35.54 1.32
C ILE A 496 -17.48 35.17 0.78
N LEU A 497 -18.47 36.05 0.92
CA LEU A 497 -19.80 35.86 0.32
C LEU A 497 -19.76 35.97 -1.20
N ASN A 498 -18.95 36.88 -1.75
CA ASN A 498 -18.78 37.02 -3.20
C ASN A 498 -18.02 35.83 -3.81
N GLU A 499 -17.00 35.28 -3.15
CA GLU A 499 -16.29 34.09 -3.67
C GLU A 499 -17.15 32.82 -3.69
N ARG A 500 -18.10 32.67 -2.75
CA ARG A 500 -19.07 31.56 -2.80
C ARG A 500 -20.14 31.72 -3.89
N PHE A 501 -20.40 32.95 -4.34
CA PHE A 501 -21.35 33.22 -5.42
C PHE A 501 -20.77 32.90 -6.81
N PHE A 502 -19.44 32.80 -6.95
CA PHE A 502 -18.76 32.43 -8.19
C PHE A 502 -18.43 30.93 -8.31
N GLN A 503 -18.81 30.11 -7.32
CA GLN A 503 -18.59 28.64 -7.31
C GLN A 503 -19.89 27.81 -7.30
N LEU A 504 -21.04 28.45 -7.53
CA LEU A 504 -22.31 27.83 -7.92
C LEU A 504 -22.61 28.20 -9.37
#